data_AF-A0A1J4SUG7-F1
#
_entry.id   AF-A0A1J4SUG7-F1
#
_cell.length_a   1.000
_cell.length_b   1.000
_cell.length_c   1.000
_cell.angle_alpha   90.00
_cell.angle_beta   90.00
_cell.angle_gamma   90.00
#
_symmetry.space_group_name_H-M   'P 1'
#
loop_
_entity.id
_entity.type
_entity.pdbx_description
1 polymer ?
#
loop_
_entity_poly.entity_id
_entity_poly.type
_entity_poly.pdbx_seq_one_letter_code
_entity_poly.pdbx_strand_id
1 'polypeptide(L)'
;MFKAGVNCIGCHYQDKSEAGGYSGHTQKASEQACSKCHGEKFKGTWGHVKDDVRNSLKQLAAKIEAAKGELAKSSKPEVELKKARLSLAHAFRLEQFLSAAHGEHNVYLASLIMREADRALGETGRALAVELTDISAEPLLSGSYCATQCHQAVGVKVPPETVKVPASNGIAAISGKTMPHKAHAEMMGCVKCHDIGGHKKVPLRKDYKETCKGCHQ
;
A
#
# COMPACT_ATOMS: atom_id res chain seq x y z
N MET A 1 13.16 -0.01 8.15
CA MET A 1 13.93 -0.13 9.41
C MET A 1 14.97 -1.24 9.33
N PHE A 2 14.58 -2.52 9.25
CA PHE A 2 15.51 -3.67 9.21
C PHE A 2 16.66 -3.56 8.19
N LYS A 3 16.35 -3.22 6.92
CA LYS A 3 17.39 -3.05 5.87
C LYS A 3 18.39 -1.90 6.13
N ALA A 4 18.05 -0.98 7.02
CA ALA A 4 18.92 0.12 7.45
C ALA A 4 19.65 -0.19 8.77
N GLY A 5 19.57 -1.43 9.28
CA GLY A 5 20.24 -1.83 10.53
C GLY A 5 19.56 -1.31 11.80
N VAL A 6 18.32 -0.81 11.73
CA VAL A 6 17.59 -0.33 12.91
C VAL A 6 16.93 -1.52 13.61
N ASN A 7 17.40 -1.82 14.83
CA ASN A 7 16.86 -2.84 15.72
C ASN A 7 15.62 -2.35 16.48
N CYS A 8 14.85 -3.27 17.07
CA CYS A 8 13.61 -2.96 17.82
C CYS A 8 13.84 -1.90 18.90
N ILE A 9 14.94 -2.00 19.65
CA ILE A 9 15.32 -1.06 20.72
C ILE A 9 15.61 0.37 20.21
N GLY A 10 15.79 0.54 18.91
CA GLY A 10 15.94 1.87 18.29
C GLY A 10 14.66 2.70 18.39
N CYS A 11 13.49 2.04 18.44
CA CYS A 11 12.17 2.68 18.54
C CYS A 11 11.45 2.37 19.85
N HIS A 12 11.67 1.18 20.41
CA HIS A 12 11.02 0.67 21.62
C HIS A 12 11.97 0.81 22.81
N TYR A 13 12.09 2.04 23.34
CA TYR A 13 12.99 2.31 24.46
C TYR A 13 12.53 1.55 25.70
N GLN A 14 13.48 0.88 26.35
CA GLN A 14 13.31 0.40 27.70
C GLN A 14 13.58 1.55 28.65
N ASP A 15 12.67 1.79 29.60
CA ASP A 15 13.03 2.56 30.78
C ASP A 15 14.25 1.88 31.43
N LYS A 16 15.19 2.68 31.94
CA LYS A 16 16.42 2.15 32.57
C LYS A 16 16.01 1.13 33.63
N SER A 17 16.19 -0.17 33.37
CA SER A 17 16.03 -1.18 34.40
C SER A 17 17.25 -1.09 35.32
N GLU A 18 17.04 -1.04 36.63
CA GLU A 18 18.11 -1.11 37.62
C GLU A 18 18.85 -2.46 37.62
N ALA A 19 18.36 -3.44 36.86
CA ALA A 19 19.03 -4.72 36.63
C ALA A 19 19.10 -5.01 35.13
N GLY A 20 20.31 -5.26 34.60
CA GLY A 20 20.59 -5.54 33.19
C GLY A 20 20.09 -6.92 32.71
N GLY A 21 18.80 -7.22 32.89
CA GLY A 21 18.15 -8.46 32.46
C GLY A 21 17.03 -8.24 31.45
N TYR A 22 16.80 -9.23 30.58
CA TYR A 22 15.67 -9.27 29.67
C TYR A 22 14.35 -9.36 30.46
N SER A 23 13.48 -8.36 30.32
CA SER A 23 12.22 -8.28 31.07
C SER A 23 11.02 -8.97 30.42
N GLY A 24 11.16 -9.53 29.20
CA GLY A 24 10.05 -10.19 28.50
C GLY A 24 8.91 -9.27 28.05
N HIS A 25 9.05 -7.94 28.19
CA HIS A 25 8.00 -6.99 27.85
C HIS A 25 8.27 -6.26 26.53
N THR A 26 7.24 -6.19 25.68
CA THR A 26 7.25 -5.33 24.49
C THR A 26 6.99 -3.89 24.93
N GLN A 27 8.02 -3.06 24.84
CA GLN A 27 7.89 -1.63 25.15
C GLN A 27 7.07 -0.92 24.07
N LYS A 28 6.39 0.17 24.43
CA LYS A 28 5.71 0.99 23.43
C LYS A 28 6.75 1.77 22.61
N ALA A 29 6.57 1.83 21.30
CA ALA A 29 7.42 2.68 20.47
C ALA A 29 7.21 4.16 20.84
N SER A 30 8.30 4.94 20.81
CA SER A 30 8.27 6.38 21.05
C SER A 30 8.35 7.15 19.74
N GLU A 31 7.47 8.13 19.55
CA GLU A 31 7.55 9.09 18.43
C GLU A 31 8.91 9.81 18.39
N GLN A 32 9.51 10.05 19.56
CA GLN A 32 10.83 10.68 19.67
C GLN A 32 11.93 9.85 18.99
N ALA A 33 11.72 8.53 18.81
CA ALA A 33 12.69 7.70 18.11
C ALA A 33 12.85 8.10 16.64
N CYS A 34 11.77 8.53 16.00
CA CYS A 34 11.80 9.00 14.62
C CYS A 34 12.62 10.29 14.52
N SER A 35 12.38 11.26 15.40
CA SER A 35 13.06 12.56 15.35
C SER A 35 14.53 12.51 15.75
N LYS A 36 14.95 11.55 16.59
CA LYS A 36 16.39 11.37 16.93
C LYS A 36 17.26 11.02 15.72
N CYS A 37 16.72 10.31 14.72
CA CYS A 37 17.45 9.95 13.50
C CYS A 37 17.13 10.88 12.32
N HIS A 38 15.89 11.37 12.23
CA HIS A 38 15.42 12.11 11.05
C HIS A 38 15.21 13.62 11.29
N GLY A 39 15.35 14.10 12.53
CA GLY A 39 15.15 15.50 12.91
C GLY A 39 13.67 15.89 13.08
N GLU A 40 13.44 17.16 13.41
CA GLU A 40 12.11 17.68 13.78
C GLU A 40 11.07 17.58 12.65
N LYS A 41 11.52 17.59 11.38
CA LYS A 41 10.63 17.44 10.22
C LYS A 41 9.89 16.10 10.15
N PHE A 42 10.33 15.09 10.91
CA PHE A 42 9.70 13.78 10.97
C PHE A 42 8.71 13.61 12.12
N LYS A 43 8.52 14.64 12.94
CA LYS A 43 7.57 14.62 14.04
C LYS A 43 6.14 14.50 13.52
N GLY A 44 5.36 13.56 14.06
CA GLY A 44 3.99 13.30 13.66
C GLY A 44 3.87 12.35 12.46
N THR A 45 4.96 12.08 11.74
CA THR A 45 4.97 11.17 10.59
C THR A 45 4.54 9.76 10.99
N TRP A 46 4.93 9.26 12.17
CA TRP A 46 4.50 7.92 12.61
C TRP A 46 3.00 7.88 12.90
N GLY A 47 2.45 8.92 13.56
CA GLY A 47 1.00 9.08 13.73
C GLY A 47 0.24 9.01 12.41
N HIS A 48 0.67 9.77 11.40
CA HIS A 48 0.05 9.75 10.07
C HIS A 48 0.14 8.37 9.40
N VAL A 49 1.29 7.70 9.45
CA VAL A 49 1.45 6.34 8.91
C VAL A 49 0.48 5.36 9.58
N LYS A 50 0.32 5.44 10.91
CA LYS A 50 -0.61 4.60 11.66
C LYS A 50 -2.05 4.82 11.23
N ASP A 51 -2.46 6.07 11.12
CA ASP A 51 -3.83 6.42 10.76
C ASP A 51 -4.14 5.99 9.33
N ASP A 52 -3.21 6.18 8.39
CA ASP A 52 -3.36 5.68 7.02
C ASP A 52 -3.49 4.16 6.97
N VAL A 53 -2.62 3.41 7.67
CA VAL A 53 -2.73 1.94 7.70
C VAL A 53 -4.06 1.50 8.31
N ARG A 54 -4.48 2.13 9.42
CA ARG A 54 -5.76 1.83 10.07
C ARG A 54 -6.95 2.13 9.15
N ASN A 55 -6.94 3.27 8.47
CA ASN A 55 -8.01 3.69 7.57
C ASN A 55 -8.12 2.74 6.39
N SER A 56 -7.01 2.40 5.73
CA SER A 56 -7.03 1.44 4.62
C SER A 56 -7.41 0.02 5.08
N LEU A 57 -7.02 -0.42 6.28
CA LEU A 57 -7.51 -1.68 6.87
C LEU A 57 -9.03 -1.65 7.11
N LYS A 58 -9.56 -0.53 7.60
CA LYS A 58 -11.02 -0.37 7.80
C LYS A 58 -11.78 -0.49 6.47
N GLN A 59 -11.28 0.12 5.40
CA GLN A 59 -11.89 0.00 4.07
C GLN A 59 -11.82 -1.44 3.54
N LEU A 60 -10.67 -2.10 3.71
CA LEU A 60 -10.50 -3.49 3.31
C LEU A 60 -11.44 -4.43 4.09
N ALA A 61 -11.54 -4.25 5.41
CA ALA A 61 -12.46 -5.01 6.25
C ALA A 61 -13.93 -4.81 5.84
N ALA A 62 -14.35 -3.58 5.56
CA ALA A 62 -15.69 -3.30 5.06
C ALA A 62 -15.97 -4.00 3.71
N LYS A 63 -15.00 -4.01 2.79
CA LYS A 63 -15.11 -4.71 1.51
C LYS A 63 -15.17 -6.23 1.69
N ILE A 64 -14.45 -6.80 2.67
CA ILE A 64 -14.53 -8.22 3.04
C ILE A 64 -15.94 -8.56 3.56
N GLU A 65 -16.51 -7.74 4.46
CA GLU A 65 -17.85 -7.98 4.99
C GLU A 65 -18.93 -7.88 3.90
N ALA A 66 -18.80 -6.92 2.98
CA ALA A 66 -19.67 -6.85 1.81
C ALA A 66 -19.58 -8.13 0.95
N ALA A 67 -18.36 -8.61 0.68
CA ALA A 67 -18.15 -9.84 -0.10
C ALA A 67 -18.71 -11.09 0.61
N LYS A 68 -18.61 -11.18 1.94
CA LYS A 68 -19.27 -12.23 2.75
C LYS A 68 -20.78 -12.18 2.61
N GLY A 69 -21.37 -10.98 2.68
CA GLY A 69 -22.80 -10.77 2.51
C GLY A 69 -23.30 -11.22 1.14
N GLU A 70 -22.59 -10.88 0.07
CA GLU A 70 -22.94 -11.29 -1.29
C GLU A 70 -22.75 -12.79 -1.53
N LEU A 71 -21.68 -13.37 -0.98
CA LEU A 71 -21.46 -14.82 -1.03
C LEU A 71 -22.61 -15.59 -0.35
N ALA A 72 -23.12 -15.12 0.78
CA ALA A 72 -24.20 -15.77 1.53
C ALA A 72 -25.55 -15.74 0.79
N LYS A 73 -25.79 -14.73 -0.06
CA LYS A 73 -27.02 -14.58 -0.86
C LYS A 73 -26.92 -15.23 -2.24
N SER A 74 -25.72 -15.62 -2.66
CA SER A 74 -25.46 -16.05 -4.02
C SER A 74 -26.06 -17.43 -4.33
N SER A 75 -26.75 -17.54 -5.47
CA SER A 75 -27.28 -18.77 -6.03
C SER A 75 -26.40 -19.32 -7.17
N LYS A 76 -25.15 -18.87 -7.27
CA LYS A 76 -24.20 -19.33 -8.30
C LYS A 76 -23.91 -20.83 -8.18
N PRO A 77 -23.45 -21.48 -9.26
CA PRO A 77 -23.01 -22.87 -9.20
C PRO A 77 -21.90 -23.09 -8.16
N GLU A 78 -21.89 -24.26 -7.52
CA GLU A 78 -20.94 -24.58 -6.44
C GLU A 78 -19.46 -24.42 -6.84
N VAL A 79 -19.12 -24.65 -8.12
CA VAL A 79 -17.76 -24.41 -8.65
C VAL A 79 -17.36 -22.94 -8.50
N GLU A 80 -18.26 -22.00 -8.82
CA GLU A 80 -18.00 -20.57 -8.69
C GLU A 80 -18.03 -20.13 -7.23
N LEU A 81 -18.96 -20.68 -6.43
CA LEU A 81 -18.99 -20.43 -4.98
C LEU A 81 -17.71 -20.90 -4.29
N LYS A 82 -17.15 -22.04 -4.69
CA LYS A 82 -15.87 -22.54 -4.19
C LYS A 82 -14.71 -21.59 -4.53
N LYS A 83 -14.65 -21.08 -5.76
CA LYS A 83 -13.65 -20.08 -6.16
C LYS A 83 -13.80 -18.80 -5.33
N ALA A 84 -15.01 -18.28 -5.21
CA ALA A 84 -15.32 -17.10 -4.40
C ALA A 84 -14.89 -17.28 -2.93
N ARG A 85 -15.22 -18.43 -2.32
CA ARG A 85 -14.82 -18.76 -0.93
C ARG A 85 -13.30 -18.78 -0.76
N LEU A 86 -12.57 -19.36 -1.70
CA LEU A 86 -11.11 -19.45 -1.63
C LEU A 86 -10.45 -18.07 -1.72
N SER A 87 -10.84 -17.25 -2.70
CA SER A 87 -10.30 -15.89 -2.85
C SER A 87 -10.69 -14.98 -1.67
N LEU A 88 -11.92 -15.08 -1.18
CA LEU A 88 -12.37 -14.35 0.01
C LEU A 88 -11.58 -14.75 1.26
N ALA A 89 -11.38 -16.05 1.49
CA ALA A 89 -10.59 -16.54 2.62
C ALA A 89 -9.13 -16.09 2.54
N HIS A 90 -8.56 -15.98 1.33
CA HIS A 90 -7.22 -15.44 1.12
C HIS A 90 -7.15 -13.95 1.48
N ALA A 91 -8.07 -13.13 0.98
CA ALA A 91 -8.15 -11.71 1.34
C ALA A 91 -8.30 -11.52 2.86
N PHE A 92 -9.15 -12.31 3.51
CA PHE A 92 -9.35 -12.25 4.95
C PHE A 92 -8.09 -12.60 5.76
N ARG A 93 -7.35 -13.65 5.38
CA ARG A 93 -6.09 -13.98 6.06
C ARG A 93 -5.04 -12.88 5.94
N LEU A 94 -4.98 -12.23 4.78
CA LEU A 94 -4.05 -11.12 4.54
C LEU A 94 -4.42 -9.88 5.36
N GLU A 95 -5.71 -9.56 5.46
CA GLU A 95 -6.21 -8.49 6.32
C GLU A 95 -5.88 -8.79 7.80
N GLN A 96 -6.16 -10.00 8.29
CA GLN A 96 -5.84 -10.39 9.66
C GLN A 96 -4.35 -10.30 9.97
N PHE A 97 -3.51 -10.79 9.06
CA PHE A 97 -2.06 -10.71 9.20
C PHE A 97 -1.61 -9.25 9.31
N LEU A 98 -2.10 -8.38 8.44
CA LEU A 98 -1.72 -6.97 8.44
C LEU A 98 -2.26 -6.22 9.66
N SER A 99 -3.49 -6.52 10.09
CA SER A 99 -4.10 -5.98 11.29
C SER A 99 -3.29 -6.31 12.54
N ALA A 100 -2.82 -7.57 12.67
CA ALA A 100 -1.95 -8.02 13.74
C ALA A 100 -0.53 -7.43 13.65
N ALA A 101 -0.01 -7.22 12.44
CA ALA A 101 1.32 -6.68 12.21
C ALA A 101 1.40 -5.14 12.27
N HIS A 102 0.25 -4.46 12.24
CA HIS A 102 0.05 -3.00 12.25
C HIS A 102 0.69 -2.21 11.08
N GLY A 103 1.61 -2.80 10.32
CA GLY A 103 2.12 -2.30 9.04
C GLY A 103 3.20 -1.21 9.12
N GLU A 104 3.40 -0.54 10.26
CA GLU A 104 4.31 0.61 10.37
C GLU A 104 5.78 0.22 10.24
N HIS A 105 6.13 -1.02 10.57
CA HIS A 105 7.49 -1.55 10.39
C HIS A 105 7.91 -1.64 8.92
N ASN A 106 6.95 -1.83 8.01
CA ASN A 106 7.19 -1.98 6.59
C ASN A 106 5.97 -1.60 5.75
N VAL A 107 5.79 -0.29 5.55
CA VAL A 107 4.71 0.26 4.72
C VAL A 107 4.68 -0.29 3.29
N TYR A 108 5.84 -0.64 2.72
CA TYR A 108 5.92 -1.24 1.38
C TYR A 108 5.29 -2.63 1.36
N LEU A 109 5.58 -3.45 2.37
CA LEU A 109 4.98 -4.77 2.52
C LEU A 109 3.49 -4.66 2.86
N ALA A 110 3.10 -3.73 3.74
CA ALA A 110 1.69 -3.45 4.02
C ALA A 110 0.92 -3.12 2.74
N SER A 111 1.47 -2.24 1.91
CA SER A 111 0.93 -1.86 0.61
C SER A 111 0.82 -3.05 -0.36
N LEU A 112 1.84 -3.92 -0.43
CA LEU A 112 1.80 -5.15 -1.23
C LEU A 112 0.69 -6.10 -0.78
N ILE A 113 0.58 -6.33 0.54
CA ILE A 113 -0.43 -7.20 1.15
C ILE A 113 -1.85 -6.65 0.90
N MET A 114 -2.05 -5.35 1.07
CA MET A 114 -3.35 -4.71 0.81
C MET A 114 -3.78 -4.84 -0.65
N ARG A 115 -2.86 -4.63 -1.60
CA ARG A 115 -3.16 -4.83 -3.03
C ARG A 115 -3.50 -6.28 -3.36
N GLU A 116 -2.79 -7.23 -2.75
CA GLU A 116 -3.06 -8.65 -2.96
C GLU A 116 -4.43 -9.05 -2.37
N ALA A 117 -4.78 -8.53 -1.20
CA ALA A 117 -6.11 -8.72 -0.61
C ALA A 117 -7.21 -8.11 -1.49
N ASP A 118 -7.03 -6.90 -1.99
CA ASP A 118 -7.98 -6.24 -2.89
C ASP A 118 -8.13 -6.98 -4.23
N ARG A 119 -7.03 -7.49 -4.79
CA ARG A 119 -7.05 -8.34 -5.98
C ARG A 119 -7.89 -9.60 -5.77
N ALA A 120 -7.71 -10.26 -4.63
CA ALA A 120 -8.47 -11.46 -4.26
C ALA A 120 -9.98 -11.14 -4.01
N LEU A 121 -10.29 -9.95 -3.48
CA LEU A 121 -11.68 -9.48 -3.41
C LEU A 121 -12.26 -9.21 -4.80
N GLY A 122 -11.47 -8.66 -5.73
CA GLY A 122 -11.88 -8.53 -7.13
C GLY A 122 -12.17 -9.88 -7.79
N GLU A 123 -11.38 -10.91 -7.51
CA GLU A 123 -11.68 -12.29 -7.95
C GLU A 123 -12.97 -12.82 -7.34
N THR A 124 -13.20 -12.54 -6.06
CA THR A 124 -14.44 -12.91 -5.35
C THR A 124 -15.65 -12.26 -6.02
N GLY A 125 -15.59 -10.94 -6.27
CA GLY A 125 -16.65 -10.19 -6.96
C GLY A 125 -16.94 -10.77 -8.35
N ARG A 126 -15.90 -11.06 -9.15
CA ARG A 126 -16.07 -11.68 -10.49
C ARG A 126 -16.72 -13.06 -10.42
N ALA A 127 -16.31 -13.93 -9.50
CA ALA A 127 -16.91 -15.26 -9.34
C ALA A 127 -18.39 -15.18 -8.92
N LEU A 128 -18.74 -14.17 -8.12
CA LEU A 128 -20.11 -13.89 -7.71
C LEU A 128 -20.91 -13.09 -8.76
N ALA A 129 -20.24 -12.52 -9.77
CA ALA A 129 -20.77 -11.53 -10.70
C ALA A 129 -21.41 -10.33 -9.99
N VAL A 130 -20.73 -9.83 -8.95
CA VAL A 130 -21.11 -8.61 -8.21
C VAL A 130 -19.96 -7.61 -8.25
N GLU A 131 -20.32 -6.34 -8.35
CA GLU A 131 -19.37 -5.24 -8.20
C GLU A 131 -19.20 -4.95 -6.70
N LEU A 132 -17.97 -5.08 -6.21
CA LEU A 132 -17.60 -4.69 -4.85
C LEU A 132 -17.06 -3.26 -4.85
N THR A 133 -17.17 -2.57 -3.71
CA THR A 133 -16.65 -1.20 -3.54
C THR A 133 -15.21 -1.09 -4.03
N ASP A 134 -14.95 -0.09 -4.88
CA ASP A 134 -13.59 0.23 -5.32
C ASP A 134 -12.87 1.01 -4.21
N ILE A 135 -11.74 0.47 -3.75
CA ILE A 135 -10.87 1.06 -2.73
C ILE A 135 -9.48 1.36 -3.32
N SER A 136 -9.32 1.30 -4.65
CA SER A 136 -8.03 1.44 -5.32
C SER A 136 -7.40 2.82 -5.19
N ALA A 137 -8.17 3.84 -4.79
CA ALA A 137 -7.70 5.20 -4.53
C ALA A 137 -6.98 5.33 -3.17
N GLU A 138 -7.21 4.43 -2.22
CA GLU A 138 -6.59 4.45 -0.90
C GLU A 138 -5.05 4.51 -1.01
N PRO A 139 -4.34 5.31 -0.18
CA PRO A 139 -2.91 5.56 -0.38
C PRO A 139 -2.04 4.30 -0.45
N LEU A 140 -2.33 3.31 0.38
CA LEU A 140 -1.60 2.04 0.41
C LEU A 140 -1.92 1.12 -0.78
N LEU A 141 -3.07 1.27 -1.41
CA LEU A 141 -3.45 0.51 -2.60
C LEU A 141 -2.95 1.19 -3.88
N SER A 142 -3.20 2.49 -4.00
CA SER A 142 -2.79 3.31 -5.14
C SER A 142 -1.27 3.47 -5.25
N GLY A 143 -0.54 3.31 -4.15
CA GLY A 143 0.90 3.56 -4.07
C GLY A 143 1.27 5.01 -3.77
N SER A 144 0.27 5.88 -3.58
CA SER A 144 0.50 7.30 -3.27
C SER A 144 1.01 7.53 -1.84
N TYR A 145 1.04 6.51 -0.98
CA TYR A 145 1.58 6.60 0.40
C TYR A 145 2.99 7.20 0.47
N CYS A 146 3.81 7.05 -0.58
CA CYS A 146 5.13 7.69 -0.63
C CYS A 146 5.00 9.22 -0.56
N ALA A 147 4.04 9.78 -1.30
CA ALA A 147 3.75 11.20 -1.35
C ALA A 147 3.02 11.68 -0.10
N THR A 148 2.02 10.93 0.37
CA THR A 148 1.10 11.39 1.43
C THR A 148 1.63 11.18 2.84
N GLN A 149 2.45 10.14 3.09
CA GLN A 149 2.89 9.81 4.45
C GLN A 149 4.20 10.48 4.84
N CYS A 150 5.26 10.23 4.05
CA CYS A 150 6.61 10.64 4.43
C CYS A 150 7.07 11.88 3.68
N HIS A 151 6.94 11.89 2.35
CA HIS A 151 7.57 12.93 1.52
C HIS A 151 6.93 14.31 1.71
N GLN A 152 5.60 14.40 1.84
CA GLN A 152 4.92 15.65 2.15
C GLN A 152 5.41 16.27 3.46
N ALA A 153 5.60 15.46 4.51
CA ALA A 153 6.07 15.93 5.81
C ALA A 153 7.50 16.53 5.75
N VAL A 154 8.35 16.01 4.88
CA VAL A 154 9.74 16.50 4.74
C VAL A 154 9.98 17.43 3.55
N GLY A 155 8.91 17.86 2.86
CA GLY A 155 9.00 18.79 1.73
C GLY A 155 9.59 18.18 0.46
N VAL A 156 9.59 16.84 0.34
CA VAL A 156 10.00 16.16 -0.88
C VAL A 156 8.81 16.09 -1.82
N LYS A 157 8.93 16.66 -3.03
CA LYS A 157 7.89 16.59 -4.05
C LYS A 157 7.90 15.21 -4.73
N VAL A 158 6.88 14.40 -4.47
CA VAL A 158 6.60 13.15 -5.19
C VAL A 158 5.11 13.13 -5.56
N PRO A 159 4.76 12.75 -6.79
CA PRO A 159 5.63 12.55 -7.94
C PRO A 159 6.34 13.84 -8.41
N PRO A 160 7.44 13.76 -9.19
CA PRO A 160 7.95 14.93 -9.91
C PRO A 160 6.87 15.50 -10.84
N GLU A 161 6.87 16.80 -11.07
CA GLU A 161 5.85 17.48 -11.89
C GLU A 161 5.85 16.96 -13.34
N THR A 162 7.03 16.65 -13.89
CA THR A 162 7.19 16.07 -15.22
C THR A 162 8.18 14.90 -15.22
N VAL A 163 8.05 14.01 -16.21
CA VAL A 163 9.00 12.92 -16.48
C VAL A 163 9.21 12.74 -17.98
N LYS A 164 10.37 12.21 -18.40
CA LYS A 164 10.58 11.80 -19.79
C LYS A 164 9.99 10.41 -20.02
N VAL A 165 9.14 10.28 -21.03
CA VAL A 165 8.65 8.99 -21.47
C VAL A 165 9.77 8.27 -22.23
N PRO A 166 10.11 7.01 -21.91
CA PRO A 166 11.15 6.28 -22.62
C PRO A 166 10.88 6.22 -24.12
N ALA A 167 11.89 6.44 -24.95
CA ALA A 167 11.78 6.26 -26.40
C ALA A 167 11.38 4.81 -26.77
N SER A 168 11.75 3.85 -25.92
CA SER A 168 11.39 2.44 -26.04
C SER A 168 9.96 2.09 -25.60
N ASN A 169 9.10 3.09 -25.31
CA ASN A 169 7.71 2.85 -24.92
C ASN A 169 6.86 2.24 -26.05
N GLY A 170 7.27 2.35 -27.31
CA GLY A 170 6.54 1.80 -28.47
C GLY A 170 5.23 2.51 -28.78
N ILE A 171 5.05 3.76 -28.34
CA ILE A 171 3.87 4.59 -28.62
C ILE A 171 4.34 5.90 -29.26
N ALA A 172 4.39 5.92 -30.60
CA ALA A 172 4.99 6.99 -31.39
C ALA A 172 4.48 8.39 -31.01
N ALA A 173 3.19 8.51 -30.66
CA ALA A 173 2.57 9.77 -30.24
C ALA A 173 3.26 10.44 -29.03
N ILE A 174 3.87 9.66 -28.15
CA ILE A 174 4.44 10.13 -26.88
C ILE A 174 5.88 9.67 -26.60
N SER A 175 6.49 8.84 -27.45
CA SER A 175 7.88 8.37 -27.30
C SER A 175 8.87 9.53 -27.17
N GLY A 176 9.70 9.51 -26.13
CA GLY A 176 10.75 10.51 -25.91
C GLY A 176 10.24 11.89 -25.47
N LYS A 177 8.92 12.09 -25.36
CA LYS A 177 8.33 13.37 -24.95
C LYS A 177 8.35 13.54 -23.42
N THR A 178 8.30 14.79 -22.99
CA THR A 178 8.09 15.14 -21.58
C THR A 178 6.60 15.06 -21.26
N MET A 179 6.26 14.29 -20.22
CA MET A 179 4.89 14.07 -19.76
C MET A 179 4.62 14.83 -18.45
N PRO A 180 3.45 15.47 -18.28
CA PRO A 180 3.01 16.04 -17.01
C PRO A 180 2.62 14.90 -16.05
N HIS A 181 3.58 14.42 -15.27
CA HIS A 181 3.43 13.24 -14.41
C HIS A 181 2.44 13.47 -13.28
N LYS A 182 2.38 14.69 -12.73
CA LYS A 182 1.40 15.06 -11.70
C LYS A 182 -0.05 14.84 -12.18
N ALA A 183 -0.37 15.27 -13.40
CA ALA A 183 -1.71 15.08 -13.97
C ALA A 183 -2.07 13.58 -14.06
N HIS A 184 -1.11 12.72 -14.40
CA HIS A 184 -1.34 11.27 -14.46
C HIS A 184 -1.54 10.67 -13.08
N ALA A 185 -0.76 11.08 -12.09
CA ALA A 185 -0.90 10.59 -10.71
C ALA A 185 -2.19 11.05 -10.02
N GLU A 186 -2.81 12.12 -10.49
CA GLU A 186 -4.13 12.58 -10.04
C GLU A 186 -5.27 11.80 -10.71
N MET A 187 -5.06 11.31 -11.94
CA MET A 187 -6.05 10.48 -12.66
C MET A 187 -6.03 9.01 -12.25
N MET A 188 -4.88 8.49 -11.82
CA MET A 188 -4.71 7.08 -11.52
C MET A 188 -3.66 6.82 -10.45
N GLY A 189 -3.85 5.75 -9.67
CA GLY A 189 -2.87 5.31 -8.69
C GLY A 189 -1.52 4.99 -9.31
N CYS A 190 -0.44 5.35 -8.62
CA CYS A 190 0.95 5.11 -9.04
C CYS A 190 1.22 3.65 -9.47
N VAL A 191 0.57 2.67 -8.82
CA VAL A 191 0.73 1.23 -9.11
C VAL A 191 0.13 0.77 -10.45
N LYS A 192 -0.59 1.65 -11.15
CA LYS A 192 -1.01 1.41 -12.54
C LYS A 192 0.19 1.46 -13.49
N CYS A 193 1.19 2.30 -13.19
CA CYS A 193 2.39 2.46 -14.00
C CYS A 193 3.64 1.85 -13.36
N HIS A 194 3.69 1.76 -12.03
CA HIS A 194 4.90 1.39 -11.28
C HIS A 194 4.78 0.10 -10.48
N ASP A 195 5.90 -0.61 -10.35
CA ASP A 195 6.07 -1.72 -9.39
C ASP A 195 6.84 -1.22 -8.16
N ILE A 196 6.11 -0.75 -7.14
CA ILE A 196 6.68 -0.09 -5.97
C ILE A 196 7.10 -1.13 -4.92
N GLY A 197 8.36 -1.56 -4.99
CA GLY A 197 8.92 -2.60 -4.10
C GLY A 197 9.75 -2.07 -2.93
N GLY A 198 10.00 -0.77 -2.84
CA GLY A 198 10.80 -0.19 -1.77
C GLY A 198 11.15 1.28 -1.97
N HIS A 199 11.79 1.88 -0.97
CA HIS A 199 12.23 3.28 -1.06
C HIS A 199 13.21 3.46 -2.23
N LYS A 200 12.96 4.50 -3.06
CA LYS A 200 13.66 4.77 -4.33
C LYS A 200 13.61 3.64 -5.38
N LYS A 201 12.82 2.58 -5.15
CA LYS A 201 12.64 1.45 -6.08
C LYS A 201 11.25 1.51 -6.68
N VAL A 202 11.10 2.36 -7.70
CA VAL A 202 9.83 2.70 -8.35
C VAL A 202 9.90 2.45 -9.88
N PRO A 203 10.37 1.28 -10.36
CA PRO A 203 10.43 1.00 -11.79
C PRO A 203 9.05 1.02 -12.44
N LEU A 204 9.01 1.28 -13.74
CA LEU A 204 7.81 1.04 -14.53
C LEU A 204 7.50 -0.46 -14.58
N ARG A 205 6.22 -0.80 -14.58
CA ARG A 205 5.78 -2.19 -14.77
C ARG A 205 6.11 -2.65 -16.19
N LYS A 206 6.19 -3.96 -16.40
CA LYS A 206 6.46 -4.53 -17.73
C LYS A 206 5.33 -4.22 -18.73
N ASP A 207 4.10 -4.10 -18.24
CA ASP A 207 2.86 -3.90 -19.00
C ASP A 207 2.40 -2.43 -19.05
N TYR A 208 3.20 -1.46 -18.56
CA TYR A 208 2.78 -0.04 -18.48
C TYR A 208 2.34 0.54 -19.83
N LYS A 209 2.87 0.03 -20.95
CA LYS A 209 2.53 0.45 -22.31
C LYS A 209 1.05 0.29 -22.61
N GLU A 210 0.42 -0.77 -22.11
CA GLU A 210 -1.01 -1.01 -22.31
C GLU A 210 -1.85 0.03 -21.57
N THR A 211 -1.37 0.52 -20.43
CA THR A 211 -2.01 1.65 -19.72
C THR A 211 -1.93 2.92 -20.55
N CYS A 212 -0.78 3.22 -21.15
CA CYS A 212 -0.60 4.41 -21.99
C CYS A 212 -1.46 4.37 -23.27
N LYS A 213 -1.57 3.21 -23.93
CA LYS A 213 -2.39 3.04 -25.16
C LYS A 213 -3.87 3.29 -24.95
N GLY A 214 -4.37 3.16 -23.72
CA GLY A 214 -5.76 3.47 -23.39
C GLY A 214 -6.14 4.93 -23.69
N CYS A 215 -5.17 5.85 -23.66
CA CYS A 215 -5.40 7.28 -23.89
C CYS A 215 -4.54 7.88 -25.02
N HIS A 216 -3.42 7.25 -25.39
CA HIS A 216 -2.43 7.77 -26.35
C HIS A 216 -2.24 6.81 -27.53
N GLN A 217 -3.15 6.85 -28.50
CA GLN A 217 -3.02 6.15 -29.78
C GLN A 217 -2.20 6.98 -30.77
#